data_AF-A0A1Y1LF16-F1
#
_entry.id   AF-A0A1Y1LF16-F1
#
_cell.length_a   1.000
_cell.length_b   1.000
_cell.length_c   1.000
_cell.angle_alpha   90.00
_cell.angle_beta   90.00
_cell.angle_gamma   90.00
#
_symmetry.space_group_name_H-M   'P 1'
#
loop_
_entity.id
_entity.type
_entity.pdbx_description
1 polymer ?
#
loop_
_entity_poly.entity_id
_entity_poly.type
_entity_poly.pdbx_seq_one_letter_code
_entity_poly.pdbx_strand_id
1 'polypeptide(L)'
;DSDVVVAQAGGCLAVWYNIDVPDHPTILNVQGDVVDIVRANGKTEAIVVDGQNNHTVELDESLVEFGTAIHDTDYGRAVLFLETIENTGEAEAMWHNLSKIALKQQNLVLAERCYAALGDAASAFYLQKTTQIGEEFTKKQNDSISNCSEVWVRLSILNGDLDTAENIYLEQGNIEGALEMYKSLYKWDEAVRLAEQRGYGKLAQLKEDYMSLLLRTGQNEKAGQVFEKQGNYEKAMTLYLKSNCFVRASSLLIQHKELLNDSGLVANVLKILLKHELYESCAEIYEKLQKSSLAMECYQKGKVWSKAIALARSVEPEKVVQLEEEWGDHLYENKQMDAAINHYIEAGRTRKALDAAIGA
;
A
#
# COMPACT_ATOMS: atom_id res chain seq x y z
N ASP A 1 -2.93 40.22 -17.69
CA ASP A 1 -3.63 39.45 -18.74
C ASP A 1 -4.09 38.15 -18.10
N SER A 2 -5.36 37.80 -18.26
CA SER A 2 -5.96 36.62 -17.63
C SER A 2 -5.97 35.48 -18.66
N ASP A 3 -5.30 34.38 -18.35
CA ASP A 3 -5.16 33.25 -19.27
C ASP A 3 -6.30 32.23 -19.06
N VAL A 4 -7.49 32.58 -19.55
CA VAL A 4 -8.60 31.62 -19.69
C VAL A 4 -8.49 30.97 -21.04
N VAL A 5 -8.39 29.64 -21.08
CA VAL A 5 -8.40 28.89 -22.34
C VAL A 5 -9.78 28.31 -22.54
N VAL A 6 -10.32 28.50 -23.74
CA VAL A 6 -11.58 27.92 -24.16
C VAL A 6 -11.37 27.06 -25.40
N ALA A 7 -12.06 25.93 -25.49
CA ALA A 7 -12.14 25.14 -26.70
C ALA A 7 -13.57 24.61 -26.88
N GLN A 8 -14.06 24.62 -28.11
CA GLN A 8 -15.38 24.12 -28.44
C GLN A 8 -15.30 22.85 -29.29
N ALA A 9 -16.13 21.87 -28.96
CA ALA A 9 -16.37 20.69 -29.79
C ALA A 9 -17.88 20.46 -29.92
N GLY A 10 -18.44 20.80 -31.08
CA GLY A 10 -19.90 20.76 -31.30
C GLY A 10 -20.63 21.68 -30.31
N GLY A 11 -21.65 21.16 -29.63
CA GLY A 11 -22.41 21.91 -28.62
C GLY A 11 -21.76 22.01 -27.24
N CYS A 12 -20.52 21.54 -27.07
CA CYS A 12 -19.81 21.57 -25.80
C CYS A 12 -18.67 22.59 -25.83
N LEU A 13 -18.70 23.53 -24.89
CA LEU A 13 -17.62 24.48 -24.62
C LEU A 13 -16.85 24.03 -23.38
N ALA A 14 -15.59 23.65 -23.57
CA ALA A 14 -14.66 23.36 -22.49
C ALA A 14 -13.91 24.64 -22.09
N VAL A 15 -13.92 24.97 -20.80
CA VAL A 15 -13.26 26.14 -20.24
C VAL A 15 -12.23 25.69 -19.20
N TRP A 16 -10.97 26.06 -19.41
CA TRP A 16 -9.90 25.87 -18.45
C TRP A 16 -9.59 27.19 -17.78
N TYR A 17 -10.04 27.32 -16.53
CA TYR A 17 -9.70 28.44 -15.66
C TYR A 17 -8.31 28.28 -15.01
N ASN A 18 -7.75 27.07 -15.08
CA ASN A 18 -6.42 26.74 -14.60
C ASN A 18 -5.73 25.82 -15.62
N ILE A 19 -4.75 26.38 -16.34
CA ILE A 19 -4.03 25.68 -17.42
C ILE A 19 -3.14 24.56 -16.89
N ASP A 20 -2.72 24.62 -15.62
CA ASP A 20 -1.87 23.60 -15.00
C ASP A 20 -2.61 22.28 -14.72
N VAL A 21 -3.94 22.25 -14.91
CA VAL A 21 -4.79 21.07 -14.70
C VAL A 21 -5.66 20.80 -15.93
N PRO A 22 -5.06 20.38 -17.06
CA PRO A 22 -5.78 20.23 -18.33
C PRO A 22 -6.86 19.14 -18.32
N ASP A 23 -6.82 18.21 -17.37
CA ASP A 23 -7.78 17.11 -17.26
C ASP A 23 -9.12 17.50 -16.62
N HIS A 24 -9.25 18.73 -16.12
CA HIS A 24 -10.43 19.21 -15.41
C HIS A 24 -11.02 20.50 -16.02
N PRO A 25 -11.48 20.46 -17.29
CA PRO A 25 -12.25 21.58 -17.85
C PRO A 25 -13.64 21.67 -17.25
N THR A 26 -14.12 22.88 -17.05
CA THR A 26 -15.55 23.13 -16.86
C THR A 26 -16.24 22.99 -18.21
N ILE A 27 -17.21 22.08 -18.31
CA ILE A 27 -17.97 21.84 -19.55
C ILE A 27 -19.29 22.60 -19.49
N LEU A 28 -19.48 23.51 -20.45
CA LEU A 28 -20.71 24.25 -20.66
C LEU A 28 -21.38 23.78 -21.95
N ASN A 29 -22.70 23.67 -21.95
CA ASN A 29 -23.46 23.39 -23.17
C ASN A 29 -23.81 24.71 -23.86
N VAL A 30 -23.45 24.84 -25.13
CA VAL A 30 -23.67 26.03 -25.96
C VAL A 30 -24.39 25.64 -27.25
N GLN A 31 -25.24 26.54 -27.75
CA GLN A 31 -25.92 26.37 -29.04
C GLN A 31 -25.33 27.38 -30.04
N GLY A 32 -24.67 26.90 -31.09
CA GLY A 32 -23.95 27.76 -32.04
C GLY A 32 -22.43 27.78 -31.81
N ASP A 33 -21.71 28.58 -32.58
CA ASP A 33 -20.24 28.63 -32.58
C ASP A 33 -19.73 29.79 -31.71
N VAL A 34 -18.79 29.50 -30.81
CA VAL A 34 -18.08 30.49 -29.98
C VAL A 34 -17.05 31.21 -30.85
N VAL A 35 -17.21 32.51 -31.03
CA VAL A 35 -16.38 33.31 -31.95
C VAL A 35 -15.40 34.25 -31.25
N ASP A 36 -15.67 34.61 -29.99
CA ASP A 36 -14.84 35.56 -29.24
C ASP A 36 -15.05 35.42 -27.72
N ILE A 37 -14.06 35.86 -26.94
CA ILE A 37 -14.13 35.98 -25.48
C ILE A 37 -13.89 37.44 -25.11
N VAL A 38 -14.88 38.07 -24.48
CA VAL A 38 -14.84 39.49 -24.12
C VAL A 38 -14.91 39.67 -22.62
N ARG A 39 -14.03 40.51 -22.08
CA ARG A 39 -14.10 40.95 -20.68
C ARG A 39 -14.60 42.38 -20.60
N ALA A 40 -15.77 42.59 -20.01
CA ALA A 40 -16.38 43.90 -19.84
C ALA A 40 -17.05 44.02 -18.46
N ASN A 41 -16.92 45.19 -17.82
CA ASN A 41 -17.55 45.48 -16.52
C ASN A 41 -17.26 44.47 -15.39
N GLY A 42 -16.08 43.84 -15.40
CA GLY A 42 -15.71 42.83 -14.40
C GLY A 42 -16.37 41.46 -14.60
N LYS A 43 -16.85 41.17 -15.81
CA LYS A 43 -17.34 39.86 -16.23
C LYS A 43 -16.62 39.41 -17.47
N THR A 44 -16.37 38.11 -17.55
CA THR A 44 -15.81 37.45 -18.73
C THR A 44 -16.91 36.66 -19.41
N GLU A 45 -17.18 36.95 -20.69
CA GLU A 45 -18.29 36.36 -21.45
C GLU A 45 -17.78 35.77 -22.76
N ALA A 46 -18.27 34.57 -23.10
CA ALA A 46 -18.08 33.96 -24.42
C ALA A 46 -19.20 34.39 -25.36
N ILE A 47 -18.84 34.91 -26.54
CA ILE A 47 -19.79 35.31 -27.58
C ILE A 47 -20.10 34.10 -28.47
N VAL A 48 -21.36 33.68 -28.49
CA VAL A 48 -21.85 32.54 -29.27
C VAL A 48 -22.77 33.02 -30.40
N VAL A 49 -22.49 32.54 -31.61
CA VAL A 49 -23.26 32.85 -32.83
C VAL A 49 -24.02 31.61 -33.29
N ASP A 50 -25.34 31.70 -33.31
CA ASP A 50 -26.24 30.68 -33.86
C ASP A 50 -27.05 31.25 -35.02
N GLY A 51 -26.52 31.07 -36.24
CA GLY A 51 -27.12 31.61 -37.46
C GLY A 51 -27.13 33.13 -37.51
N GLN A 52 -28.30 33.75 -37.28
CA GLN A 52 -28.47 35.21 -37.24
C GLN A 52 -28.57 35.75 -35.80
N ASN A 53 -28.61 34.87 -34.80
CA ASN A 53 -28.75 35.25 -33.40
C ASN A 53 -27.39 35.19 -32.71
N ASN A 54 -27.11 36.21 -31.88
CA ASN A 54 -25.94 36.25 -31.01
C ASN A 54 -26.41 36.23 -29.56
N HIS A 55 -25.76 35.43 -28.73
CA HIS A 55 -25.95 35.45 -27.28
C HIS A 55 -24.60 35.28 -26.57
N THR A 56 -24.57 35.65 -25.30
CA THR A 56 -23.37 35.54 -24.47
C THR A 56 -23.55 34.45 -23.42
N VAL A 57 -22.46 33.76 -23.12
CA VAL A 57 -22.36 32.78 -22.04
C VAL A 57 -21.38 33.35 -21.02
N GLU A 58 -21.89 33.68 -19.83
CA GLU A 58 -21.06 34.19 -18.73
C GLU A 58 -20.15 33.07 -18.22
N LEU A 59 -18.84 33.33 -18.23
CA LEU A 59 -17.85 32.47 -17.61
C LEU A 59 -17.78 32.77 -16.11
N ASP A 60 -17.23 31.83 -15.36
CA ASP A 60 -17.10 31.95 -13.92
C ASP A 60 -15.96 32.93 -13.58
N GLU A 61 -16.32 34.21 -13.37
CA GLU A 61 -15.35 35.27 -13.05
C GLU A 61 -14.56 34.95 -11.78
N SER A 62 -15.16 34.23 -10.83
CA SER A 62 -14.51 33.77 -9.61
C SER A 62 -13.34 32.82 -9.94
N LEU A 63 -13.53 31.88 -10.86
CA LEU A 63 -12.45 31.00 -11.33
C LEU A 63 -11.41 31.73 -12.21
N VAL A 64 -11.83 32.71 -13.01
CA VAL A 64 -10.90 33.59 -13.77
C VAL A 64 -9.99 34.39 -12.83
N GLU A 65 -10.57 34.92 -11.77
CA GLU A 65 -9.90 35.71 -10.75
C GLU A 65 -8.86 34.87 -10.00
N PHE A 66 -9.21 33.65 -9.61
CA PHE A 66 -8.25 32.69 -9.03
C PHE A 66 -7.09 32.40 -9.97
N GLY A 67 -7.35 32.01 -11.23
CA GLY A 67 -6.30 31.70 -12.21
C GLY A 67 -5.34 32.88 -12.43
N THR A 68 -5.88 34.10 -12.48
CA THR A 68 -5.09 35.33 -12.59
C THR A 68 -4.22 35.54 -11.36
N ALA A 69 -4.77 35.39 -10.15
CA ALA A 69 -4.03 35.56 -8.91
C ALA A 69 -2.87 34.54 -8.77
N ILE A 70 -3.07 33.30 -9.24
CA ILE A 70 -2.01 32.29 -9.30
C ILE A 70 -0.90 32.68 -10.28
N HIS A 71 -1.27 33.09 -11.50
CA HIS A 71 -0.30 33.51 -12.53
C HIS A 71 0.55 34.71 -12.06
N ASP A 72 -0.09 35.70 -11.43
CA ASP A 72 0.57 36.91 -10.94
C ASP A 72 1.33 36.68 -9.61
N THR A 73 1.34 35.44 -9.09
CA THR A 73 1.94 35.06 -7.79
C THR A 73 1.36 35.81 -6.59
N ASP A 74 0.17 36.40 -6.73
CA ASP A 74 -0.57 37.07 -5.66
C ASP A 74 -1.41 36.06 -4.87
N TYR A 75 -0.71 35.27 -4.06
CA TYR A 75 -1.36 34.23 -3.25
C TYR A 75 -2.30 34.78 -2.17
N GLY A 76 -2.10 36.04 -1.75
CA GLY A 76 -3.01 36.69 -0.81
C GLY A 76 -4.39 36.88 -1.41
N ARG A 77 -4.43 37.35 -2.66
CA ARG A 77 -5.67 37.47 -3.45
C ARG A 77 -6.29 36.11 -3.74
N ALA A 78 -5.48 35.10 -4.08
CA ALA A 78 -5.95 33.73 -4.29
C ALA A 78 -6.59 33.12 -3.03
N VAL A 79 -5.97 33.30 -1.85
CA VAL A 79 -6.51 32.84 -0.56
C VAL A 79 -7.82 33.54 -0.22
N LEU A 80 -7.86 34.88 -0.34
CA LEU A 80 -9.08 35.64 -0.04
C LEU A 80 -10.24 35.18 -0.92
N PHE A 81 -9.96 34.94 -2.20
CA PHE A 81 -10.94 34.39 -3.13
C PHE A 81 -11.45 33.03 -2.67
N LEU A 82 -10.54 32.08 -2.39
CA LEU A 82 -10.92 30.72 -1.99
C LEU A 82 -11.67 30.65 -0.65
N GLU A 83 -11.53 31.66 0.21
CA GLU A 83 -12.30 31.79 1.46
C GLU A 83 -13.71 32.33 1.24
N THR A 84 -13.97 32.98 0.10
CA THR A 84 -15.29 33.56 -0.22
C THR A 84 -16.22 32.61 -0.97
N ILE A 85 -15.67 31.58 -1.62
CA ILE A 85 -16.46 30.56 -2.32
C ILE A 85 -17.01 29.51 -1.35
N GLU A 86 -18.20 28.99 -1.64
CA GLU A 86 -18.77 27.89 -0.85
C GLU A 86 -17.88 26.64 -0.99
N ASN A 87 -17.80 25.86 0.10
CA ASN A 87 -16.95 24.67 0.18
C ASN A 87 -17.52 23.55 -0.72
N THR A 88 -17.15 23.62 -1.98
CA THR A 88 -17.52 22.73 -3.08
C THR A 88 -16.32 21.85 -3.44
N GLY A 89 -16.54 20.76 -4.19
CA GLY A 89 -15.44 19.89 -4.64
C GLY A 89 -14.43 20.65 -5.52
N GLU A 90 -14.90 21.66 -6.26
CA GLU A 90 -14.11 22.57 -7.07
C GLU A 90 -13.21 23.48 -6.20
N ALA A 91 -13.74 24.00 -5.08
CA ALA A 91 -12.97 24.78 -4.11
C ALA A 91 -11.84 23.96 -3.49
N GLU A 92 -12.12 22.71 -3.09
CA GLU A 92 -11.12 21.80 -2.56
C GLU A 92 -10.00 21.51 -3.58
N ALA A 93 -10.34 21.30 -4.85
CA ALA A 93 -9.35 21.11 -5.91
C ALA A 93 -8.42 22.33 -6.09
N MET A 94 -8.97 23.54 -6.02
CA MET A 94 -8.18 24.77 -6.11
C MET A 94 -7.25 24.97 -4.90
N TRP A 95 -7.74 24.68 -3.69
CA TRP A 95 -6.91 24.66 -2.48
C TRP A 95 -5.76 23.63 -2.57
N HIS A 96 -6.03 22.44 -3.14
CA HIS A 96 -5.01 21.44 -3.41
C HIS A 96 -3.97 21.90 -4.45
N ASN A 97 -4.37 22.67 -5.47
CA ASN A 97 -3.38 23.22 -6.40
C ASN A 97 -2.50 24.27 -5.72
N LEU A 98 -3.12 25.21 -5.00
CA LEU A 98 -2.41 26.26 -4.28
C LEU A 98 -1.43 25.68 -3.24
N SER A 99 -1.81 24.59 -2.55
CA SER A 99 -0.90 23.91 -1.62
C SER A 99 0.33 23.31 -2.31
N LYS A 100 0.16 22.68 -3.48
CA LYS A 100 1.29 22.16 -4.28
C LYS A 100 2.23 23.28 -4.73
N ILE A 101 1.67 24.41 -5.18
CA ILE A 101 2.45 25.59 -5.57
C ILE A 101 3.22 26.14 -4.36
N ALA A 102 2.54 26.28 -3.22
CA ALA A 102 3.14 26.76 -1.98
C ALA A 102 4.32 25.88 -1.53
N LEU A 103 4.16 24.55 -1.57
CA LEU A 103 5.22 23.61 -1.22
C LEU A 103 6.41 23.68 -2.19
N LYS A 104 6.17 23.78 -3.51
CA LYS A 104 7.24 23.95 -4.51
C LYS A 104 8.06 25.22 -4.27
N GLN A 105 7.40 26.29 -3.84
CA GLN A 105 8.05 27.58 -3.53
C GLN A 105 8.56 27.66 -2.10
N GLN A 106 8.42 26.59 -1.30
CA GLN A 106 8.76 26.55 0.12
C GLN A 106 8.07 27.65 0.95
N ASN A 107 6.90 28.12 0.49
CA ASN A 107 6.08 29.08 1.23
C ASN A 107 5.25 28.35 2.29
N LEU A 108 5.87 28.11 3.45
CA LEU A 108 5.30 27.31 4.53
C LEU A 108 3.99 27.87 5.09
N VAL A 109 3.89 29.20 5.19
CA VAL A 109 2.70 29.89 5.74
C VAL A 109 1.51 29.70 4.81
N LEU A 110 1.72 29.86 3.50
CA LEU A 110 0.69 29.61 2.50
C LEU A 110 0.28 28.13 2.48
N ALA A 111 1.25 27.21 2.54
CA ALA A 111 0.97 25.79 2.58
C ALA A 111 0.15 25.41 3.82
N GLU A 112 0.52 25.90 5.01
CA GLU A 112 -0.24 25.71 6.25
C GLU A 112 -1.69 26.19 6.10
N ARG A 113 -1.90 27.38 5.54
CA ARG A 113 -3.24 27.92 5.31
C ARG A 113 -4.08 27.04 4.38
N CYS A 114 -3.47 26.53 3.30
CA CYS A 114 -4.16 25.65 2.36
C CYS A 114 -4.56 24.32 3.00
N TYR A 115 -3.65 23.66 3.73
CA TYR A 115 -3.99 22.40 4.42
C TYR A 115 -5.02 22.61 5.53
N ALA A 116 -4.98 23.76 6.22
CA ALA A 116 -6.01 24.11 7.19
C ALA A 116 -7.38 24.31 6.54
N ALA A 117 -7.45 24.95 5.36
CA ALA A 117 -8.68 25.12 4.60
C ALA A 117 -9.24 23.78 4.09
N LEU A 118 -8.36 22.85 3.70
CA LEU A 118 -8.72 21.49 3.28
C LEU A 118 -9.13 20.56 4.45
N GLY A 119 -9.08 21.04 5.69
CA GLY A 119 -9.37 20.22 6.87
C GLY A 119 -8.29 19.19 7.24
N ASP A 120 -7.14 19.22 6.58
CA ASP A 120 -5.98 18.38 6.92
C ASP A 120 -5.20 19.01 8.09
N ALA A 121 -5.75 18.83 9.28
CA ALA A 121 -5.17 19.35 10.52
C ALA A 121 -3.78 18.77 10.82
N ALA A 122 -3.49 17.55 10.35
CA ALA A 122 -2.20 16.90 10.59
C ALA A 122 -1.09 17.57 9.78
N SER A 123 -1.30 17.76 8.46
CA SER A 123 -0.35 18.45 7.59
C SER A 123 -0.19 19.92 7.97
N ALA A 124 -1.29 20.61 8.31
CA ALA A 124 -1.24 21.98 8.80
C ALA A 124 -0.40 22.11 10.09
N PHE A 125 -0.65 21.24 11.08
CA PHE A 125 0.15 21.22 12.32
C PHE A 125 1.62 20.88 12.06
N TYR A 126 1.89 19.93 11.16
CA TYR A 126 3.24 19.55 10.77
C TYR A 126 4.01 20.71 10.13
N LEU A 127 3.36 21.46 9.23
CA LEU A 127 3.92 22.66 8.59
C LEU A 127 4.14 23.78 9.59
N GLN A 128 3.19 24.04 10.50
CA GLN A 128 3.35 25.01 11.57
C GLN A 128 4.60 24.71 12.43
N LYS A 129 4.80 23.45 12.81
CA LYS A 129 6.00 23.02 13.56
C LYS A 129 7.28 23.18 12.72
N THR A 130 7.20 22.94 11.42
CA THR A 130 8.32 23.16 10.49
C THR A 130 8.70 24.64 10.42
N THR A 131 7.72 25.53 10.31
CA THR A 131 7.93 26.99 10.36
C THR A 131 8.59 27.41 11.67
N GLN A 132 8.11 26.92 12.82
CA GLN A 132 8.71 27.20 14.13
C GLN A 132 10.19 26.80 14.21
N ILE A 133 10.55 25.62 13.70
CA ILE A 133 11.95 25.15 13.64
C ILE A 133 12.80 26.12 12.79
N GLY A 134 12.27 26.53 11.64
CA GLY A 134 12.92 27.49 10.76
C GLY A 134 13.14 28.86 11.41
N GLU A 135 12.12 29.40 12.09
CA GLU A 135 12.22 30.66 12.82
C GLU A 135 13.25 30.61 13.96
N GLU A 136 13.31 29.49 14.69
CA GLU A 136 14.34 29.28 15.72
C GLU A 136 15.76 29.22 15.13
N PHE A 137 15.92 28.57 13.97
CA PHE A 137 17.18 28.55 13.24
C PHE A 137 17.60 29.96 12.83
N THR A 138 16.69 30.75 12.23
CA THR A 138 16.95 32.14 11.86
C THR A 138 17.38 32.99 13.06
N LYS A 139 16.71 32.84 14.21
CA LYS A 139 17.08 33.55 15.44
C LYS A 139 18.48 33.17 15.96
N LYS A 140 18.89 31.91 15.83
CA LYS A 140 20.17 31.41 16.36
C LYS A 140 21.35 31.66 15.42
N GLN A 141 21.15 31.47 14.12
CA GLN A 141 22.21 31.52 13.11
C GLN A 141 22.25 32.84 12.34
N ASN A 142 21.25 33.72 12.52
CA ASN A 142 21.09 34.96 11.78
C ASN A 142 21.11 34.74 10.25
N ASP A 143 20.46 33.65 9.81
CA ASP A 143 20.40 33.20 8.42
C ASP A 143 18.95 32.91 8.01
N SER A 144 18.69 32.84 6.71
CA SER A 144 17.35 32.59 6.16
C SER A 144 16.82 31.21 6.54
N ILE A 145 15.51 31.13 6.78
CA ILE A 145 14.78 29.86 6.95
C ILE A 145 15.04 28.89 5.79
N SER A 146 15.24 29.43 4.58
CA SER A 146 15.54 28.63 3.38
C SER A 146 16.86 27.89 3.48
N ASN A 147 17.79 28.27 4.35
CA ASN A 147 19.06 27.57 4.55
C ASN A 147 18.99 26.53 5.68
N CYS A 148 17.82 26.37 6.33
CA CYS A 148 17.63 25.38 7.37
C CYS A 148 17.41 24.00 6.76
N SER A 149 18.43 23.14 6.83
CA SER A 149 18.36 21.78 6.29
C SER A 149 17.22 20.93 6.90
N GLU A 150 16.92 21.12 8.18
CA GLU A 150 15.82 20.42 8.86
C GLU A 150 14.45 20.79 8.27
N VAL A 151 14.28 22.03 7.78
CA VAL A 151 13.05 22.43 7.06
C VAL A 151 12.93 21.63 5.76
N TRP A 152 14.01 21.46 5.00
CA TRP A 152 14.01 20.68 3.76
C TRP A 152 13.73 19.19 3.99
N VAL A 153 14.31 18.61 5.03
CA VAL A 153 14.02 17.22 5.44
C VAL A 153 12.53 17.08 5.72
N ARG A 154 11.97 17.96 6.55
CA ARG A 154 10.56 17.89 6.96
C ARG A 154 9.62 18.05 5.77
N LEU A 155 9.92 18.96 4.84
CA LEU A 155 9.17 19.09 3.59
C LEU A 155 9.25 17.83 2.72
N SER A 156 10.42 17.19 2.65
CA SER A 156 10.60 15.94 1.91
C SER A 156 9.78 14.79 2.54
N ILE A 157 9.77 14.70 3.87
CA ILE A 157 8.92 13.75 4.62
C ILE A 157 7.43 14.01 4.34
N LEU A 158 6.99 15.27 4.38
CA LEU A 158 5.60 15.64 4.10
C LEU A 158 5.18 15.23 2.68
N ASN A 159 6.08 15.37 1.70
CA ASN A 159 5.86 14.93 0.32
C ASN A 159 5.98 13.41 0.12
N GLY A 160 6.37 12.66 1.14
CA GLY A 160 6.60 11.22 1.08
C GLY A 160 7.94 10.80 0.45
N ASP A 161 8.80 11.76 0.10
CA ASP A 161 10.13 11.52 -0.48
C ASP A 161 11.17 11.33 0.64
N LEU A 162 11.19 10.11 1.19
CA LEU A 162 12.12 9.75 2.27
C LEU A 162 13.56 9.57 1.79
N ASP A 163 13.77 9.32 0.50
CA ASP A 163 15.11 9.15 -0.06
C ASP A 163 15.83 10.49 -0.12
N THR A 164 15.13 11.54 -0.56
CA THR A 164 15.66 12.92 -0.48
C THR A 164 15.91 13.33 0.96
N ALA A 165 14.99 13.01 1.88
CA ALA A 165 15.18 13.29 3.32
C ALA A 165 16.40 12.57 3.91
N GLU A 166 16.60 11.28 3.58
CA GLU A 166 17.79 10.51 3.96
C GLU A 166 19.06 11.18 3.43
N ASN A 167 19.09 11.52 2.14
CA ASN A 167 20.25 12.14 1.50
C ASN A 167 20.65 13.46 2.15
N ILE A 168 19.68 14.34 2.46
CA ILE A 168 19.96 15.62 3.13
C ILE A 168 20.64 15.41 4.48
N TYR A 169 20.20 14.42 5.28
CA TYR A 169 20.86 14.08 6.54
C TYR A 169 22.26 13.52 6.34
N LEU A 170 22.45 12.67 5.33
CA LEU A 170 23.74 12.04 5.04
C LEU A 170 24.78 13.03 4.51
N GLU A 171 24.38 14.01 3.70
CA GLU A 171 25.25 15.10 3.22
C GLU A 171 25.80 15.93 4.38
N GLN A 172 25.03 16.07 5.47
CA GLN A 172 25.45 16.71 6.71
C GLN A 172 26.26 15.79 7.64
N GLY A 173 26.46 14.52 7.27
CA GLY A 173 27.05 13.50 8.13
C GLY A 173 26.18 13.10 9.34
N ASN A 174 24.91 13.50 9.35
CA ASN A 174 23.98 13.25 10.46
C ASN A 174 23.21 11.93 10.26
N ILE A 175 23.92 10.80 10.40
CA ILE A 175 23.30 9.47 10.31
C ILE A 175 22.24 9.26 11.40
N GLU A 176 22.48 9.77 12.62
CA GLU A 176 21.53 9.66 13.74
C GLU A 176 20.18 10.31 13.40
N GLY A 177 20.17 11.47 12.73
CA GLY A 177 18.95 12.13 12.25
C GLY A 177 18.16 11.28 11.25
N ALA A 178 18.83 10.69 10.26
CA ALA A 178 18.19 9.79 9.31
C ALA A 178 17.62 8.52 9.97
N LEU A 179 18.35 7.94 10.94
CA LEU A 179 17.86 6.79 11.69
C LEU A 179 16.65 7.15 12.56
N GLU A 180 16.68 8.28 13.25
CA GLU A 180 15.56 8.74 14.08
C GLU A 180 14.33 9.06 13.22
N MET A 181 14.52 9.64 12.03
CA MET A 181 13.46 9.83 11.05
C MET A 181 12.78 8.49 10.73
N TYR A 182 13.52 7.47 10.29
CA TYR A 182 12.93 6.18 9.97
C TYR A 182 12.26 5.51 11.17
N LYS A 183 12.83 5.62 12.37
CA LYS A 183 12.23 5.11 13.61
C LYS A 183 10.89 5.79 13.93
N SER A 184 10.83 7.12 13.81
CA SER A 184 9.61 7.90 14.08
C SER A 184 8.48 7.56 13.10
N LEU A 185 8.83 7.16 11.88
CA LEU A 185 7.92 6.69 10.83
C LEU A 185 7.64 5.18 10.91
N TYR A 186 8.11 4.49 11.96
CA TYR A 186 8.01 3.04 12.14
C TYR A 186 8.63 2.20 10.99
N LYS A 187 9.52 2.79 10.19
CA LYS A 187 10.25 2.14 9.09
C LYS A 187 11.59 1.56 9.57
N TRP A 188 11.50 0.64 10.53
CA TRP A 188 12.68 0.07 11.20
C TRP A 188 13.58 -0.77 10.28
N ASP A 189 13.02 -1.44 9.28
CA ASP A 189 13.82 -2.19 8.31
C ASP A 189 14.75 -1.25 7.52
N GLU A 190 14.26 -0.07 7.12
CA GLU A 190 15.06 0.96 6.45
C GLU A 190 16.11 1.56 7.38
N ALA A 191 15.76 1.80 8.65
CA ALA A 191 16.74 2.24 9.65
C ALA A 191 17.89 1.22 9.80
N VAL A 192 17.58 -0.07 9.87
CA VAL A 192 18.59 -1.13 9.97
C VAL A 192 19.42 -1.23 8.68
N ARG A 193 18.78 -1.17 7.50
CA ARG A 193 19.47 -1.16 6.19
C ARG A 193 20.48 -0.02 6.12
N LEU A 194 20.04 1.20 6.45
CA LEU A 194 20.90 2.38 6.42
C LEU A 194 22.07 2.25 7.41
N ALA A 195 21.78 1.81 8.65
CA ALA A 195 22.79 1.59 9.67
C ALA A 195 23.83 0.53 9.23
N GLU A 196 23.42 -0.54 8.56
CA GLU A 196 24.31 -1.56 8.00
C GLU A 196 25.18 -0.97 6.87
N GLN A 197 24.57 -0.30 5.90
CA GLN A 197 25.25 0.27 4.75
C GLN A 197 26.31 1.31 5.13
N ARG A 198 26.05 2.08 6.20
CA ARG A 198 26.96 3.13 6.67
C ARG A 198 27.91 2.68 7.77
N GLY A 199 27.87 1.41 8.17
CA GLY A 199 28.75 0.87 9.23
C GLY A 199 28.51 1.54 10.59
N TYR A 200 27.25 1.81 10.93
CA TYR A 200 26.88 2.52 12.15
C TYR A 200 27.31 1.75 13.42
N GLY A 201 28.09 2.40 14.28
CA GLY A 201 28.74 1.75 15.42
C GLY A 201 27.78 1.13 16.46
N LYS A 202 26.52 1.61 16.54
CA LYS A 202 25.50 1.05 17.45
C LYS A 202 24.47 0.16 16.74
N LEU A 203 24.83 -0.44 15.59
CA LEU A 203 23.94 -1.33 14.84
C LEU A 203 23.34 -2.46 15.69
N ALA A 204 24.14 -3.06 16.57
CA ALA A 204 23.66 -4.13 17.46
C ALA A 204 22.54 -3.65 18.39
N GLN A 205 22.72 -2.48 19.01
CA GLN A 205 21.70 -1.85 19.86
C GLN A 205 20.44 -1.53 19.06
N LEU A 206 20.58 -0.98 17.86
CA LEU A 206 19.43 -0.66 17.00
C LEU A 206 18.60 -1.90 16.67
N LYS A 207 19.25 -3.03 16.35
CA LYS A 207 18.55 -4.30 16.11
C LYS A 207 17.87 -4.85 17.36
N GLU A 208 18.47 -4.67 18.53
CA GLU A 208 17.89 -5.07 19.81
C GLU A 208 16.67 -4.23 20.18
N ASP A 209 16.75 -2.91 19.99
CA ASP A 209 15.64 -1.98 20.19
C ASP A 209 14.47 -2.32 19.26
N TYR A 210 14.78 -2.62 17.99
CA TYR A 210 13.79 -3.04 17.02
C TYR A 210 13.11 -4.35 17.44
N MET A 211 13.89 -5.35 17.84
CA MET A 211 13.36 -6.63 18.32
C MET A 211 12.46 -6.44 19.56
N SER A 212 12.92 -5.64 20.51
CA SER A 212 12.15 -5.33 21.73
C SER A 212 10.81 -4.66 21.40
N LEU A 213 10.78 -3.77 20.41
CA LEU A 213 9.55 -3.16 19.92
C LEU A 213 8.60 -4.20 19.29
N LEU A 214 9.10 -5.09 18.44
CA LEU A 214 8.27 -6.14 17.81
C LEU A 214 7.63 -7.05 18.85
N LEU A 215 8.41 -7.47 19.86
CA LEU A 215 7.92 -8.32 20.94
C LEU A 215 6.89 -7.58 21.82
N ARG A 216 7.14 -6.31 22.17
CA ARG A 216 6.23 -5.49 22.99
C ARG A 216 4.90 -5.21 22.29
N THR A 217 4.93 -4.97 20.98
CA THR A 217 3.73 -4.69 20.17
C THR A 217 2.99 -5.97 19.74
N GLY A 218 3.50 -7.14 20.10
CA GLY A 218 2.87 -8.43 19.76
C GLY A 218 3.04 -8.85 18.31
N GLN A 219 3.92 -8.19 17.55
CA GLN A 219 4.28 -8.53 16.16
C GLN A 219 5.18 -9.77 16.11
N ASN A 220 4.72 -10.87 16.70
CA ASN A 220 5.51 -12.10 16.89
C ASN A 220 5.91 -12.73 15.55
N GLU A 221 5.08 -12.62 14.51
CA GLU A 221 5.46 -13.12 13.18
C GLU A 221 6.74 -12.45 12.69
N LYS A 222 6.75 -11.10 12.62
CA LYS A 222 7.91 -10.33 12.15
C LYS A 222 9.14 -10.56 13.02
N ALA A 223 8.96 -10.63 14.35
CA ALA A 223 10.03 -11.01 15.27
C ALA A 223 10.60 -12.40 14.94
N GLY A 224 9.72 -13.37 14.64
CA GLY A 224 10.10 -14.70 14.19
C GLY A 224 10.94 -14.67 12.91
N GLN A 225 10.57 -13.85 11.92
CA GLN A 225 11.33 -13.69 10.67
C GLN A 225 12.74 -13.13 10.92
N VAL A 226 12.86 -12.18 11.86
CA VAL A 226 14.17 -11.63 12.22
C VAL A 226 15.04 -12.69 12.90
N PHE A 227 14.50 -13.49 13.82
CA PHE A 227 15.24 -14.59 14.44
C PHE A 227 15.62 -15.69 13.44
N GLU A 228 14.73 -16.01 12.49
CA GLU A 228 14.99 -16.96 11.41
C GLU A 228 16.18 -16.50 10.55
N LYS A 229 16.21 -15.23 10.15
CA LYS A 229 17.34 -14.64 9.39
C LYS A 229 18.66 -14.64 10.19
N GLN A 230 18.58 -14.55 11.52
CA GLN A 230 19.74 -14.62 12.41
C GLN A 230 20.20 -16.07 12.69
N GLY A 231 19.50 -17.08 12.16
CA GLY A 231 19.78 -18.49 12.43
C GLY A 231 19.30 -19.00 13.77
N ASN A 232 18.53 -18.22 14.54
CA ASN A 232 17.95 -18.65 15.81
C ASN A 232 16.58 -19.29 15.59
N TYR A 233 16.59 -20.52 15.08
CA TYR A 233 15.37 -21.19 14.64
C TYR A 233 14.43 -21.60 15.78
N GLU A 234 14.95 -21.88 16.98
CA GLU A 234 14.13 -22.22 18.16
C GLU A 234 13.26 -21.04 18.61
N LYS A 235 13.83 -19.83 18.67
CA LYS A 235 13.08 -18.61 19.01
C LYS A 235 12.08 -18.26 17.90
N ALA A 236 12.49 -18.39 16.64
CA ALA A 236 11.60 -18.18 15.50
C ALA A 236 10.39 -19.13 15.55
N MET A 237 10.63 -20.42 15.81
CA MET A 237 9.59 -21.43 15.97
C MET A 237 8.57 -21.05 17.06
N THR A 238 9.08 -20.71 18.26
CA THR A 238 8.23 -20.30 19.39
C THR A 238 7.34 -19.10 19.02
N LEU A 239 7.90 -18.12 18.31
CA LEU A 239 7.17 -16.92 17.89
C LEU A 239 6.15 -17.21 16.79
N TYR A 240 6.47 -18.07 15.83
CA TYR A 240 5.53 -18.50 14.79
C TYR A 240 4.35 -19.28 15.37
N LEU A 241 4.60 -20.17 16.32
CA LEU A 241 3.53 -20.88 17.02
C LEU A 241 2.65 -19.91 17.82
N LYS A 242 3.23 -18.89 18.46
CA LYS A 242 2.49 -17.87 19.21
C LYS A 242 1.66 -16.93 18.33
N SER A 243 2.06 -16.73 17.06
CA SER A 243 1.36 -15.89 16.09
C SER A 243 0.36 -16.65 15.21
N ASN A 244 0.12 -17.94 15.48
CA ASN A 244 -0.70 -18.83 14.64
C ASN A 244 -0.17 -18.99 13.20
N CYS A 245 1.11 -18.72 12.95
CA CYS A 245 1.77 -18.94 11.67
C CYS A 245 2.19 -20.41 11.52
N PHE A 246 1.24 -21.32 11.66
CA PHE A 246 1.52 -22.75 11.82
C PHE A 246 2.16 -23.40 10.58
N VAL A 247 1.76 -22.99 9.37
CA VAL A 247 2.34 -23.50 8.11
C VAL A 247 3.80 -23.06 7.95
N ARG A 248 4.12 -21.85 8.42
CA ARG A 248 5.52 -21.39 8.42
C ARG A 248 6.33 -22.11 9.47
N ALA A 249 5.75 -22.36 10.65
CA ALA A 249 6.36 -23.16 11.70
C ALA A 249 6.65 -24.60 11.22
N SER A 250 5.70 -25.26 10.54
CA SER A 250 5.90 -26.61 9.98
C SER A 250 6.99 -26.61 8.91
N SER A 251 6.99 -25.63 8.02
CA SER A 251 8.04 -25.46 7.00
C SER A 251 9.43 -25.30 7.62
N LEU A 252 9.56 -24.45 8.64
CA LEU A 252 10.81 -24.25 9.37
C LEU A 252 11.28 -25.56 10.04
N LEU A 253 10.37 -26.30 10.67
CA LEU A 253 10.66 -27.59 11.30
C LEU A 253 11.21 -28.61 10.29
N ILE A 254 10.62 -28.65 9.09
CA ILE A 254 11.01 -29.58 8.02
C ILE A 254 12.36 -29.21 7.39
N GLN A 255 12.65 -27.91 7.25
CA GLN A 255 13.88 -27.42 6.62
C GLN A 255 15.12 -27.62 7.50
N HIS A 256 14.96 -27.58 8.82
CA HIS A 256 16.07 -27.65 9.77
C HIS A 256 16.11 -28.97 10.53
N LYS A 257 17.10 -29.83 10.20
CA LYS A 257 17.29 -31.15 10.82
C LYS A 257 17.43 -31.08 12.35
N GLU A 258 18.05 -30.02 12.87
CA GLU A 258 18.22 -29.81 14.30
C GLU A 258 16.88 -29.76 15.04
N LEU A 259 15.90 -29.04 14.48
CA LEU A 259 14.55 -28.95 15.03
C LEU A 259 13.77 -30.25 14.87
N LEU A 260 13.93 -30.92 13.72
CA LEU A 260 13.24 -32.18 13.44
C LEU A 260 13.71 -33.33 14.35
N ASN A 261 14.95 -33.27 14.85
CA ASN A 261 15.49 -34.25 15.79
C ASN A 261 14.95 -34.05 17.22
N ASP A 262 14.40 -32.87 17.55
CA ASP A 262 13.73 -32.65 18.83
C ASP A 262 12.32 -33.27 18.80
N SER A 263 12.23 -34.48 19.35
CA SER A 263 10.97 -35.22 19.44
C SER A 263 9.88 -34.50 20.24
N GLY A 264 10.26 -33.70 21.23
CA GLY A 264 9.32 -32.94 22.05
C GLY A 264 8.71 -31.78 21.27
N LEU A 265 9.55 -31.04 20.56
CA LEU A 265 9.11 -29.95 19.67
C LEU A 265 8.22 -30.48 18.55
N VAL A 266 8.64 -31.55 17.86
CA VAL A 266 7.87 -32.19 16.79
C VAL A 266 6.50 -32.62 17.29
N ALA A 267 6.42 -33.29 18.45
CA ALA A 267 5.14 -33.73 19.02
C ALA A 267 4.22 -32.54 19.35
N ASN A 268 4.77 -31.45 19.87
CA ASN A 268 4.02 -30.23 20.15
C ASN A 268 3.48 -29.58 18.87
N VAL A 269 4.31 -29.43 17.84
CA VAL A 269 3.92 -28.85 16.54
C VAL A 269 2.82 -29.70 15.90
N LEU A 270 2.99 -31.02 15.83
CA LEU A 270 1.96 -31.93 15.31
C LEU A 270 0.65 -31.83 16.08
N LYS A 271 0.69 -31.76 17.41
CA LYS A 271 -0.50 -31.58 18.25
C LYS A 271 -1.24 -30.28 17.92
N ILE A 272 -0.50 -29.18 17.73
CA ILE A 272 -1.09 -27.88 17.36
C ILE A 272 -1.71 -27.95 15.96
N LEU A 273 -0.98 -28.48 14.98
CA LEU A 273 -1.47 -28.60 13.60
C LEU A 273 -2.71 -29.47 13.50
N LEU A 274 -2.74 -30.63 14.18
CA LEU A 274 -3.91 -31.51 14.22
C LEU A 274 -5.12 -30.84 14.89
N LYS A 275 -4.90 -30.07 15.95
CA LYS A 275 -5.97 -29.29 16.61
C LYS A 275 -6.59 -28.25 15.68
N HIS A 276 -5.80 -27.68 14.77
CA HIS A 276 -6.23 -26.70 13.79
C HIS A 276 -6.57 -27.31 12.42
N GLU A 277 -6.67 -28.65 12.32
CA GLU A 277 -7.04 -29.37 11.10
C GLU A 277 -6.09 -29.09 9.90
N LEU A 278 -4.84 -28.70 10.18
CA LEU A 278 -3.80 -28.47 9.18
C LEU A 278 -3.13 -29.79 8.78
N TYR A 279 -3.91 -30.69 8.20
CA TYR A 279 -3.52 -32.07 7.94
C TYR A 279 -2.39 -32.21 6.91
N GLU A 280 -2.32 -31.33 5.91
CA GLU A 280 -1.26 -31.34 4.90
C GLU A 280 0.12 -31.12 5.55
N SER A 281 0.25 -30.09 6.38
CA SER A 281 1.49 -29.83 7.12
C SER A 281 1.85 -30.97 8.09
N CYS A 282 0.86 -31.60 8.73
CA CYS A 282 1.11 -32.79 9.55
C CYS A 282 1.71 -33.94 8.72
N ALA A 283 1.13 -34.20 7.55
CA ALA A 283 1.55 -35.28 6.67
C ALA A 283 2.99 -35.07 6.18
N GLU A 284 3.34 -33.85 5.77
CA GLU A 284 4.71 -33.50 5.34
C GLU A 284 5.74 -33.72 6.45
N ILE A 285 5.40 -33.40 7.71
CA ILE A 285 6.26 -33.72 8.86
C ILE A 285 6.41 -35.25 9.02
N TYR A 286 5.31 -36.00 8.94
CA TYR A 286 5.36 -37.47 9.06
C TYR A 286 6.16 -38.14 7.93
N GLU A 287 6.08 -37.63 6.70
CA GLU A 287 6.91 -38.10 5.58
C GLU A 287 8.40 -37.90 5.86
N LYS A 288 8.79 -36.73 6.40
CA LYS A 288 10.18 -36.46 6.79
C LYS A 288 10.66 -37.35 7.93
N LEU A 289 9.75 -37.76 8.82
CA LEU A 289 10.02 -38.72 9.88
C LEU A 289 9.92 -40.18 9.42
N GLN A 290 9.69 -40.44 8.13
CA GLN A 290 9.52 -41.79 7.56
C GLN A 290 8.36 -42.58 8.18
N LYS A 291 7.33 -41.89 8.69
CA LYS A 291 6.11 -42.48 9.25
C LYS A 291 4.99 -42.47 8.22
N SER A 292 5.19 -43.21 7.13
CA SER A 292 4.32 -43.18 5.94
C SER A 292 2.85 -43.52 6.22
N SER A 293 2.56 -44.42 7.17
CA SER A 293 1.20 -44.75 7.56
C SER A 293 0.46 -43.54 8.15
N LEU A 294 1.09 -42.81 9.08
CA LEU A 294 0.51 -41.61 9.70
C LEU A 294 0.41 -40.44 8.70
N ALA A 295 1.39 -40.31 7.80
CA ALA A 295 1.33 -39.35 6.71
C ALA A 295 0.12 -39.60 5.80
N MET A 296 -0.12 -40.86 5.43
CA MET A 296 -1.26 -41.27 4.62
C MET A 296 -2.59 -40.90 5.29
N GLU A 297 -2.75 -41.25 6.57
CA GLU A 297 -3.96 -40.92 7.34
C GLU A 297 -4.20 -39.41 7.38
N CYS A 298 -3.14 -38.60 7.51
CA CYS A 298 -3.25 -37.15 7.49
C CYS A 298 -3.66 -36.64 6.10
N TYR A 299 -3.03 -37.10 5.00
CA TYR A 299 -3.42 -36.69 3.65
C TYR A 299 -4.87 -37.08 3.32
N GLN A 300 -5.34 -38.27 3.73
CA GLN A 300 -6.74 -38.68 3.56
C GLN A 300 -7.69 -37.78 4.35
N LYS A 301 -7.41 -37.52 5.65
CA LYS A 301 -8.24 -36.61 6.46
C LYS A 301 -8.27 -35.19 5.92
N GLY A 302 -7.14 -34.71 5.41
CA GLY A 302 -7.02 -33.42 4.75
C GLY A 302 -7.58 -33.36 3.33
N LYS A 303 -8.07 -34.49 2.79
CA LYS A 303 -8.53 -34.62 1.39
C LYS A 303 -7.48 -34.16 0.36
N VAL A 304 -6.21 -34.35 0.68
CA VAL A 304 -5.06 -34.03 -0.19
C VAL A 304 -4.72 -35.27 -1.02
N TRP A 305 -5.63 -35.63 -1.92
CA TRP A 305 -5.61 -36.90 -2.64
C TRP A 305 -4.39 -37.09 -3.53
N SER A 306 -3.95 -36.03 -4.21
CA SER A 306 -2.79 -36.09 -5.11
C SER A 306 -1.51 -36.52 -4.38
N LYS A 307 -1.23 -35.94 -3.20
CA LYS A 307 -0.10 -36.32 -2.35
C LYS A 307 -0.30 -37.70 -1.71
N ALA A 308 -1.52 -38.03 -1.26
CA ALA A 308 -1.85 -39.35 -0.73
C ALA A 308 -1.54 -40.47 -1.74
N ILE A 309 -1.96 -40.30 -3.00
CA ILE A 309 -1.77 -41.30 -4.05
C ILE A 309 -0.30 -41.39 -4.47
N ALA A 310 0.40 -40.25 -4.57
CA ALA A 310 1.84 -40.24 -4.84
C ALA A 310 2.60 -41.03 -3.76
N LEU A 311 2.27 -40.82 -2.48
CA LEU A 311 2.84 -41.59 -1.38
C LEU A 311 2.46 -43.07 -1.47
N ALA A 312 1.19 -43.39 -1.74
CA ALA A 312 0.70 -44.77 -1.82
C ALA A 312 1.39 -45.56 -2.92
N ARG A 313 1.60 -44.97 -4.11
CA ARG A 313 2.33 -45.61 -5.22
C ARG A 313 3.74 -46.06 -4.83
N SER A 314 4.37 -45.39 -3.86
CA SER A 314 5.72 -45.73 -3.41
C SER A 314 5.76 -46.68 -2.21
N VAL A 315 4.79 -46.59 -1.28
CA VAL A 315 4.84 -47.31 0.00
C VAL A 315 3.77 -48.40 0.11
N GLU A 316 2.60 -48.20 -0.46
CA GLU A 316 1.42 -49.08 -0.33
C GLU A 316 0.57 -49.10 -1.62
N PRO A 317 1.09 -49.67 -2.74
CA PRO A 317 0.44 -49.60 -4.05
C PRO A 317 -0.98 -50.18 -4.10
N GLU A 318 -1.29 -51.12 -3.21
CA GLU A 318 -2.60 -51.74 -3.04
C GLU A 318 -3.69 -50.75 -2.64
N LYS A 319 -3.33 -49.66 -1.95
CA LYS A 319 -4.29 -48.61 -1.54
C LYS A 319 -4.58 -47.60 -2.63
N VAL A 320 -3.81 -47.57 -3.71
CA VAL A 320 -3.99 -46.59 -4.80
C VAL A 320 -5.40 -46.68 -5.37
N VAL A 321 -5.90 -47.89 -5.66
CA VAL A 321 -7.25 -48.10 -6.21
C VAL A 321 -8.33 -47.59 -5.26
N GLN A 322 -8.16 -47.79 -3.95
CA GLN A 322 -9.09 -47.29 -2.94
C GLN A 322 -9.06 -45.75 -2.86
N LEU A 323 -7.87 -45.14 -2.88
CA LEU A 323 -7.69 -43.70 -2.82
C LEU A 323 -8.23 -42.98 -4.07
N GLU A 324 -8.06 -43.57 -5.26
CA GLU A 324 -8.66 -43.05 -6.50
C GLU A 324 -10.20 -43.08 -6.42
N GLU A 325 -10.79 -44.12 -5.81
CA GLU A 325 -12.23 -44.18 -5.57
C GLU A 325 -12.68 -43.10 -4.58
N GLU A 326 -11.98 -42.92 -3.45
CA GLU A 326 -12.27 -41.90 -2.45
C GLU A 326 -12.13 -40.47 -3.02
N TRP A 327 -11.15 -40.23 -3.89
CA TRP A 327 -10.99 -38.96 -4.60
C TRP A 327 -12.14 -38.72 -5.58
N GLY A 328 -12.51 -39.73 -6.37
CA GLY A 328 -13.67 -39.67 -7.26
C GLY A 328 -14.96 -39.34 -6.50
N ASP A 329 -15.19 -40.00 -5.36
CA ASP A 329 -16.34 -39.74 -4.48
C ASP A 329 -16.33 -38.29 -3.96
N HIS A 330 -15.17 -37.78 -3.53
CA HIS A 330 -15.06 -36.39 -3.07
C HIS A 330 -15.34 -35.36 -4.18
N LEU A 331 -14.84 -35.58 -5.39
CA LEU A 331 -15.09 -34.71 -6.55
C LEU A 331 -16.56 -34.73 -6.94
N TYR A 332 -17.19 -35.91 -6.92
CA TYR A 332 -18.61 -36.07 -7.19
C TYR A 332 -19.48 -35.32 -6.17
N GLU A 333 -19.18 -35.43 -4.88
CA GLU A 333 -19.85 -34.66 -3.80
C GLU A 333 -19.73 -33.14 -4.00
N ASN A 334 -18.58 -32.67 -4.49
CA ASN A 334 -18.33 -31.27 -4.80
C ASN A 334 -18.90 -30.82 -6.17
N LYS A 335 -19.68 -31.67 -6.84
CA LYS A 335 -20.27 -31.43 -8.18
C LYS A 335 -19.25 -31.25 -9.30
N GLN A 336 -18.04 -31.77 -9.14
CA GLN A 336 -17.01 -31.80 -10.16
C GLN A 336 -17.04 -33.15 -10.88
N MET A 337 -18.19 -33.48 -11.49
CA MET A 337 -18.47 -34.81 -12.01
C MET A 337 -17.56 -35.19 -13.19
N ASP A 338 -17.24 -34.24 -14.07
CA ASP A 338 -16.28 -34.44 -15.17
C ASP A 338 -14.91 -34.92 -14.68
N ALA A 339 -14.40 -34.31 -13.61
CA ALA A 339 -13.12 -34.69 -13.02
C ALA A 339 -13.19 -36.05 -12.31
N ALA A 340 -14.32 -36.37 -11.68
CA ALA A 340 -14.53 -37.63 -10.96
C ALA A 340 -14.49 -38.86 -11.89
N ILE A 341 -14.90 -38.72 -13.17
CA ILE A 341 -14.94 -39.83 -14.13
C ILE A 341 -13.58 -40.51 -14.26
N ASN A 342 -12.51 -39.73 -14.44
CA ASN A 342 -11.16 -40.28 -14.62
C ASN A 342 -10.71 -41.09 -13.40
N HIS A 343 -10.93 -40.55 -12.19
CA HIS A 343 -10.56 -41.23 -10.95
C HIS A 343 -11.38 -42.51 -10.73
N TYR A 344 -12.67 -42.53 -11.07
CA TYR A 344 -13.47 -43.76 -11.02
C TYR A 344 -13.04 -44.82 -12.03
N ILE A 345 -12.57 -44.41 -13.22
CA ILE A 345 -12.01 -45.33 -14.21
C ILE A 345 -10.70 -45.91 -13.69
N GLU A 346 -9.80 -45.08 -13.14
CA GLU A 346 -8.54 -45.53 -12.54
C GLU A 346 -8.76 -46.46 -11.34
N ALA A 347 -9.84 -46.24 -10.57
CA ALA A 347 -10.28 -47.13 -9.49
C ALA A 347 -11.02 -48.40 -9.96
N GLY A 348 -11.28 -48.57 -11.26
CA GLY A 348 -12.06 -49.68 -11.81
C GLY A 348 -13.53 -49.69 -11.39
N ARG A 349 -14.11 -48.54 -11.03
CA ARG A 349 -15.51 -48.37 -10.60
C ARG A 349 -16.39 -47.89 -11.75
N THR A 350 -16.58 -48.76 -12.76
CA THR A 350 -17.32 -48.43 -14.00
C THR A 350 -18.73 -47.90 -13.76
N ARG A 351 -19.44 -48.41 -12.75
CA ARG A 351 -20.80 -47.92 -12.44
C ARG A 351 -20.77 -46.47 -11.93
N LYS A 352 -19.88 -46.15 -10.99
CA LYS A 352 -19.72 -44.78 -10.47
C LYS A 352 -19.26 -43.81 -11.56
N ALA A 353 -18.35 -44.26 -12.45
CA ALA A 353 -17.94 -43.47 -13.61
C ALA A 353 -19.10 -43.14 -14.56
N LEU A 354 -19.98 -44.12 -14.82
CA LEU A 354 -21.18 -43.90 -15.64
C LEU A 354 -22.17 -42.95 -14.96
N ASP A 355 -22.41 -43.12 -13.66
CA ASP A 355 -23.30 -42.26 -12.89
C ASP A 355 -22.79 -40.80 -12.90
N ALA A 356 -21.48 -40.59 -12.76
CA ALA A 356 -20.82 -39.28 -12.89
C ALA A 356 -20.96 -38.69 -14.31
N ALA A 357 -20.77 -39.50 -15.35
CA ALA A 357 -20.91 -39.04 -16.74
C ALA A 357 -22.34 -38.68 -17.14
N ILE A 358 -23.36 -39.25 -16.48
CA ILE A 358 -24.77 -38.90 -16.70
C ILE A 358 -25.12 -37.58 -15.98
N GLY A 359 -24.47 -37.31 -14.85
CA GLY A 359 -24.74 -36.13 -14.02
C GLY A 359 -23.93 -34.88 -14.38
N ALA A 360 -22.81 -35.03 -15.11
CA ALA A 360 -22.02 -33.96 -15.70
C ALA A 360 -22.77 -33.32 -16.88
#